data_AF-A0A914Q416-F1
#
_entry.id   AF-A0A914Q416-F1
#
_cell.length_a   1.000
_cell.length_b   1.000
_cell.length_c   1.000
_cell.angle_alpha   90.00
_cell.angle_beta   90.00
_cell.angle_gamma   90.00
#
_symmetry.space_group_name_H-M   'P 1'
#
loop_
_entity.id
_entity.type
_entity.pdbx_description
1 polymer ?
#
loop_
_entity_poly.entity_id
_entity_poly.type
_entity_poly.pdbx_seq_one_letter_code
_entity_poly.pdbx_strand_id
1 'polypeptide(L)'
;MKASGSRPDYTNNGLLYYLFLESLKDYEKFDCNYFIGFCSAANTFKMCKKIGMKNVFTFPYSEYKVNGKPIYQNFPDGATGIQVMIGRTDVAMDILTGKKVPDAHL
;
A
#
# COMPACT_ATOMS: atom_id res chain seq x y z
N MET A 1 9.04 12.13 -0.76
CA MET A 1 8.42 10.79 -0.80
C MET A 1 8.62 10.22 -2.20
N LYS A 2 9.30 9.08 -2.39
CA LYS A 2 9.39 8.44 -3.70
C LYS A 2 8.56 7.16 -3.70
N ALA A 3 7.52 7.12 -4.52
CA ALA A 3 6.64 5.98 -4.67
C ALA A 3 6.65 5.54 -6.14
N SER A 4 6.68 4.23 -6.35
CA SER A 4 6.73 3.60 -7.67
C SER A 4 5.40 3.82 -8.39
N GLY A 5 5.43 4.54 -9.51
CA GLY A 5 4.26 4.82 -10.37
C GLY A 5 4.05 6.29 -10.70
N SER A 6 4.56 7.21 -9.87
CA SER A 6 4.55 8.65 -10.17
C SER A 6 5.85 9.06 -10.89
N ARG A 7 5.75 9.93 -11.89
CA ARG A 7 6.94 10.60 -12.43
C ARG A 7 7.68 11.35 -11.29
N PRO A 8 9.03 11.46 -11.35
CA PRO A 8 9.84 12.03 -10.27
C PRO A 8 9.47 13.47 -9.85
N ASP A 9 8.89 14.25 -10.75
CA ASP A 9 8.35 15.59 -10.53
C ASP A 9 7.11 15.61 -9.63
N TYR A 10 6.34 14.52 -9.54
CA TYR A 10 5.12 14.44 -8.73
C TYR A 10 5.29 13.70 -7.40
N THR A 11 6.42 13.04 -7.19
CA THR A 11 6.65 12.19 -6.01
C THR A 11 6.49 12.93 -4.67
N ASN A 12 6.72 14.25 -4.64
CA ASN A 12 6.59 15.06 -3.42
C ASN A 12 5.30 15.91 -3.35
N ASN A 13 4.46 15.90 -4.37
CA ASN A 13 3.31 16.83 -4.46
C ASN A 13 2.00 16.24 -3.97
N GLY A 14 2.03 15.09 -3.29
CA GLY A 14 0.81 14.44 -2.80
C GLY A 14 -0.05 13.81 -3.90
N LEU A 15 0.43 13.67 -5.13
CA LEU A 15 -0.35 13.09 -6.24
C LEU A 15 -0.95 11.73 -5.90
N LEU A 16 -0.14 10.85 -5.30
CA LEU A 16 -0.61 9.52 -4.87
C LEU A 16 -1.69 9.59 -3.80
N TYR A 17 -1.62 10.57 -2.90
CA TYR A 17 -2.67 10.79 -1.91
C TYR A 17 -4.00 11.14 -2.61
N TYR A 18 -3.98 12.05 -3.60
CA TYR A 18 -5.19 12.43 -4.33
C TYR A 18 -5.75 11.28 -5.18
N LEU A 19 -4.90 10.57 -5.93
CA LEU A 19 -5.32 9.41 -6.72
C LEU A 19 -5.94 8.32 -5.84
N PHE A 20 -5.37 8.12 -4.65
CA PHE A 20 -5.87 7.13 -3.72
C PHE A 20 -7.21 7.55 -3.10
N LEU A 21 -7.35 8.83 -2.73
CA LEU A 21 -8.62 9.38 -2.24
C LEU A 21 -9.73 9.26 -3.29
N GLU A 22 -9.45 9.59 -4.56
CA GLU A 22 -10.44 9.43 -5.63
C GLU A 22 -10.80 7.95 -5.84
N SER A 23 -9.82 7.04 -5.75
CA SER A 23 -10.09 5.61 -5.83
C SER A 23 -11.03 5.16 -4.71
N LEU A 24 -10.83 5.61 -3.47
CA LEU A 24 -11.70 5.22 -2.35
C LEU A 24 -13.13 5.75 -2.50
N LYS A 25 -13.34 6.93 -3.08
CA LYS A 25 -14.69 7.44 -3.40
C LYS A 25 -15.43 6.53 -4.36
N ASP A 26 -14.72 5.99 -5.35
CA ASP A 26 -15.31 4.98 -6.25
C ASP A 26 -15.64 3.69 -5.48
N TYR A 27 -14.81 3.28 -4.52
CA TYR A 27 -15.09 2.09 -3.70
C TYR A 27 -16.36 2.28 -2.85
N GLU A 28 -16.57 3.46 -2.26
CA GLU A 28 -17.83 3.79 -1.56
C GLU A 28 -19.04 3.70 -2.50
N LYS A 29 -18.90 4.20 -3.75
CA LYS A 29 -19.97 4.13 -4.76
C LYS A 29 -20.35 2.69 -5.13
N PHE A 30 -19.41 1.76 -5.06
CA PHE A 30 -19.63 0.34 -5.37
C PHE A 30 -19.90 -0.52 -4.13
N ASP A 31 -20.12 0.08 -2.96
CA ASP A 31 -20.33 -0.63 -1.68
C ASP A 31 -19.16 -1.59 -1.32
N CYS A 32 -17.95 -1.22 -1.75
CA CYS A 32 -16.73 -1.95 -1.44
C CYS A 32 -16.23 -1.55 -0.05
N ASN A 33 -16.49 -2.40 0.94
CA ASN A 33 -16.04 -2.19 2.32
C ASN A 33 -14.51 -2.36 2.52
N TYR A 34 -13.84 -3.06 1.60
CA TYR A 34 -12.42 -3.37 1.68
C TYR A 34 -11.72 -3.17 0.35
N PHE A 35 -10.44 -2.86 0.42
CA PHE A 35 -9.54 -2.80 -0.72
C PHE A 35 -8.25 -3.55 -0.43
N ILE A 36 -7.67 -4.15 -1.47
CA ILE A 36 -6.47 -4.98 -1.39
C ILE A 36 -5.38 -4.35 -2.24
N GLY A 37 -4.15 -4.31 -1.72
CA GLY A 37 -2.97 -3.83 -2.41
C GLY A 37 -1.81 -4.80 -2.28
N PHE A 38 -1.09 -5.01 -3.37
CA PHE A 38 0.16 -5.77 -3.37
C PHE A 38 1.34 -4.80 -3.33
N CYS A 39 2.07 -4.78 -2.21
CA CYS A 39 3.24 -3.94 -2.03
C CYS A 39 4.51 -4.72 -2.32
N SER A 40 5.17 -4.42 -3.43
CA SER A 40 6.47 -4.99 -3.81
C SER A 40 7.67 -4.13 -3.38
N ALA A 41 7.43 -2.88 -3.00
CA ALA A 41 8.44 -1.90 -2.60
C ALA A 41 8.27 -1.49 -1.13
N ALA A 42 9.38 -1.29 -0.43
CA ALA A 42 9.39 -0.99 1.01
C ALA A 42 8.71 0.34 1.34
N ASN A 43 8.82 1.34 0.45
CA ASN A 43 8.16 2.63 0.63
C ASN A 43 6.65 2.55 0.43
N THR A 44 6.18 1.75 -0.52
CA THR A 44 4.75 1.53 -0.76
C THR A 44 4.10 0.89 0.45
N PHE A 45 4.77 -0.11 1.06
CA PHE A 45 4.31 -0.72 2.30
C PHE A 45 4.15 0.29 3.45
N LYS A 46 5.16 1.14 3.67
CA LYS A 46 5.09 2.19 4.69
C LYS A 46 3.94 3.15 4.44
N MET A 47 3.67 3.49 3.18
CA MET A 47 2.55 4.33 2.79
C MET A 47 1.21 3.66 3.08
N CYS A 48 1.03 2.40 2.68
CA CYS A 48 -0.16 1.60 2.95
C CYS A 48 -0.48 1.51 4.44
N LYS A 49 0.53 1.36 5.31
CA LYS A 49 0.32 1.41 6.77
C LYS A 49 -0.21 2.76 7.25
N LYS A 50 0.29 3.86 6.69
CA LYS A 50 -0.13 5.22 7.10
C LYS A 50 -1.60 5.50 6.81
N ILE A 51 -2.16 4.85 5.79
CA ILE A 51 -3.58 4.96 5.41
C ILE A 51 -4.43 3.87 6.05
N GLY A 52 -3.94 3.20 7.10
CA GLY A 52 -4.70 2.24 7.88
C GLY A 52 -4.76 0.82 7.32
N MET A 53 -4.00 0.50 6.25
CA MET A 53 -3.95 -0.87 5.76
C MET A 53 -3.15 -1.78 6.70
N LYS A 54 -3.62 -3.02 6.85
CA LYS A 54 -2.96 -4.09 7.60
C LYS A 54 -2.32 -5.10 6.65
N ASN A 55 -1.15 -5.61 7.03
CA ASN A 55 -0.50 -6.71 6.33
C ASN A 55 -1.21 -8.01 6.69
N VAL A 56 -1.73 -8.73 5.70
CA VAL A 56 -2.39 -10.03 5.91
C VAL A 56 -1.54 -11.20 5.43
N PHE A 57 -0.58 -10.96 4.55
CA PHE A 57 0.29 -11.99 4.03
C PHE A 57 1.60 -11.40 3.53
N THR A 58 2.71 -12.08 3.80
CA THR A 58 4.02 -11.71 3.26
C THR A 58 4.63 -12.93 2.59
N PHE A 59 5.01 -12.76 1.34
CA PHE A 59 5.77 -13.74 0.59
C PHE A 59 7.23 -13.29 0.46
N PRO A 60 8.19 -13.96 1.10
CA PRO A 60 9.60 -13.58 1.02
C PRO A 60 10.17 -13.78 -0.39
N TYR A 61 10.88 -12.80 -0.91
CA TYR A 61 11.51 -12.91 -2.24
C TYR A 61 12.55 -14.04 -2.31
N SER A 62 13.19 -14.36 -1.19
CA SER A 62 14.14 -15.48 -1.05
C SER A 62 13.51 -16.85 -1.29
N GLU A 63 12.20 -16.98 -1.11
CA GLU A 63 11.45 -18.22 -1.35
C GLU A 63 11.03 -18.37 -2.81
N TYR A 64 11.03 -17.29 -3.60
CA TYR A 64 10.70 -17.34 -5.02
C TYR A 64 11.88 -17.88 -5.84
N LYS A 65 11.81 -19.17 -6.17
CA LYS A 65 12.84 -19.88 -6.91
C LYS A 65 12.30 -20.44 -8.20
N VAL A 66 13.04 -20.25 -9.29
CA VAL A 66 12.79 -20.92 -10.57
C VAL A 66 13.99 -21.82 -10.85
N ASN A 67 13.73 -23.11 -11.08
CA ASN A 67 14.77 -24.13 -11.21
C ASN A 67 15.77 -24.14 -10.03
N GLY A 68 15.24 -23.98 -8.81
CA GLY A 68 16.03 -23.96 -7.57
C GLY A 68 16.84 -22.69 -7.32
N LYS A 69 16.84 -21.72 -8.25
CA LYS A 69 17.61 -20.46 -8.14
C LYS A 69 16.72 -19.30 -7.73
N PRO A 70 17.15 -18.43 -6.79
CA PRO A 70 16.36 -17.26 -6.41
C PRO A 70 16.32 -16.26 -7.56
N ILE A 71 15.13 -15.80 -7.93
CA ILE A 71 14.96 -14.82 -9.02
C ILE A 71 15.06 -13.38 -8.50
N TYR A 72 14.55 -13.13 -7.30
CA TYR A 72 14.46 -11.80 -6.71
C TYR A 72 15.54 -11.60 -5.66
N GLN A 73 16.54 -10.77 -5.95
CA GLN A 73 17.70 -10.54 -5.08
C GLN A 73 18.15 -9.07 -5.12
N ASN A 74 18.78 -8.61 -4.04
CA ASN A 74 19.47 -7.31 -3.95
C ASN A 74 18.62 -6.08 -4.32
N PHE A 75 17.48 -5.91 -3.65
CA PHE A 75 16.62 -4.74 -3.87
C PHE A 75 17.20 -3.46 -3.25
N PRO A 76 17.35 -2.37 -4.03
CA PRO A 76 17.98 -1.14 -3.57
C PRO A 76 17.14 -0.36 -2.54
N ASP A 77 15.85 -0.65 -2.43
CA ASP A 77 14.94 -0.03 -1.46
C ASP A 77 14.78 -0.85 -0.17
N GLY A 78 15.46 -1.99 -0.06
CA GLY A 78 15.39 -2.90 1.08
C GLY A 78 14.13 -3.76 1.14
N ALA A 79 13.37 -3.89 0.04
CA ALA A 79 12.23 -4.79 -0.02
C ALA A 79 12.66 -6.27 0.15
N THR A 80 12.02 -6.98 1.08
CA THR A 80 12.35 -8.38 1.40
C THR A 80 11.31 -9.38 0.87
N GLY A 81 10.19 -8.89 0.37
CA GLY A 81 9.11 -9.72 -0.16
C GLY A 81 7.96 -8.89 -0.71
N ILE A 82 6.95 -9.57 -1.24
CA ILE A 82 5.66 -8.99 -1.57
C ILE A 82 4.77 -9.05 -0.34
N GLN A 83 4.17 -7.92 0.01
CA GLN A 83 3.25 -7.81 1.13
C GLN A 83 1.84 -7.56 0.60
N VAL A 84 0.90 -8.41 1.00
CA VAL A 84 -0.53 -8.24 0.71
C VAL A 84 -1.11 -7.41 1.84
N MET A 85 -1.60 -6.23 1.47
CA MET A 85 -2.18 -5.26 2.37
C MET A 85 -3.69 -5.23 2.15
N ILE A 86 -4.47 -5.24 3.23
CA ILE A 86 -5.91 -4.99 3.20
C ILE A 86 -6.22 -3.71 3.97
N GLY A 87 -7.10 -2.86 3.44
CA GLY A 87 -7.64 -1.71 4.14
C GLY A 87 -9.16 -1.72 4.16
N ARG A 88 -9.75 -1.14 5.20
CA ARG A 88 -11.17 -0.79 5.19
C ARG A 88 -11.34 0.57 4.52
N THR A 89 -12.32 0.68 3.63
CA THR A 89 -12.56 1.90 2.84
C THR A 89 -12.86 3.10 3.74
N ASP A 90 -13.73 2.94 4.73
CA ASP A 90 -14.13 3.99 5.67
C ASP A 90 -12.95 4.51 6.52
N VAL A 91 -12.16 3.61 7.10
CA VAL A 91 -10.97 3.98 7.89
C VAL A 91 -9.96 4.74 7.04
N ALA A 92 -9.72 4.29 5.82
CA ALA A 92 -8.80 4.97 4.91
C ALA A 92 -9.32 6.35 4.51
N MET A 93 -10.62 6.49 4.23
CA MET A 93 -11.27 7.77 3.95
C MET A 93 -11.17 8.75 5.13
N ASP A 94 -11.39 8.28 6.36
CA ASP A 94 -11.27 9.11 7.56
C ASP A 94 -9.83 9.62 7.76
N ILE A 95 -8.86 8.72 7.66
CA ILE A 95 -7.43 9.07 7.75
C ILE A 95 -7.05 10.12 6.71
N LEU A 96 -7.45 9.90 5.46
CA LEU A 96 -7.04 10.77 4.36
C LEU A 96 -7.72 12.13 4.44
N THR A 97 -9.00 12.19 4.81
CA THR A 97 -9.74 13.46 4.91
C THR A 97 -9.48 14.22 6.21
N GLY A 98 -8.69 13.65 7.13
CA GLY A 98 -8.37 14.28 8.41
C GLY A 98 -9.53 14.27 9.40
N LYS A 99 -10.54 13.43 9.18
CA LYS A 99 -11.55 13.15 10.21
C LYS A 99 -10.86 12.36 11.31
N LYS A 100 -11.00 12.79 12.57
CA LYS A 100 -10.39 12.12 13.73
C LYS A 100 -10.72 10.63 13.69
N VAL A 101 -9.71 9.80 13.48
CA VAL A 101 -9.81 8.34 13.59
C VAL A 101 -10.06 8.04 15.07
N PRO A 102 -11.25 7.54 15.46
CA PRO A 102 -11.42 7.00 16.80
C PRO A 102 -10.48 5.80 16.90
N ASP A 103 -9.64 5.75 17.95
CA ASP A 103 -8.65 4.72 18.17
C ASP A 103 -9.12 3.34 17.70
N ALA A 104 -8.61 2.91 16.55
CA ALA A 104 -8.98 1.65 15.94
C ALA A 104 -8.24 0.52 16.68
N HIS A 105 -8.76 0.16 17.85
CA HIS A 105 -8.42 -1.08 18.52
C HIS A 105 -8.92 -2.25 17.67
N LEU A 106 -7.97 -2.89 16.99
CA LEU A 106 -8.04 -4.26 16.49
C LEU A 106 -6.69 -4.91 16.80
#